data_AF-A0A4R9ARG2-F1
#
_entry.id   AF-A0A4R9ARG2-F1
#
_cell.length_a   1.000
_cell.length_b   1.000
_cell.length_c   1.000
_cell.angle_alpha   90.00
_cell.angle_beta   90.00
_cell.angle_gamma   90.00
#
_symmetry.space_group_name_H-M   'P 1'
#
loop_
_entity.id
_entity.type
_entity.pdbx_description
1 polymer ?
#
loop_
_entity_poly.entity_id
_entity_poly.type
_entity_poly.pdbx_seq_one_letter_code
_entity_poly.pdbx_strand_id
1 'polypeptide(L)'
;MTSSDLLAGLVPVFAAYGAVFVLAGVLPFVLAFLLDGAVQILRGNGFKALIAALVLSVVIAAVGYFVLVYASAQPTVTAGTATSLKTVAMYFLFFSVPLALIAFIARTVKLVRAGSQGVSGPARSVGR
;
A
#
# COMPACT_ATOMS: atom_id res chain seq x y z
N MET A 1 32.64 -23.65 -5.50
CA MET A 1 31.38 -22.89 -5.44
C MET A 1 31.41 -21.87 -6.55
N THR A 2 30.46 -21.96 -7.48
CA THR A 2 30.38 -21.08 -8.66
C THR A 2 29.52 -19.85 -8.38
N SER A 3 29.63 -18.80 -9.19
CA SER A 3 28.76 -17.61 -9.09
C SER A 3 27.28 -17.94 -9.25
N SER A 4 26.94 -18.95 -10.06
CA SER A 4 25.59 -19.49 -10.21
C SER A 4 25.05 -20.11 -8.91
N ASP A 5 25.88 -20.84 -8.16
CA ASP A 5 25.48 -21.45 -6.89
C ASP A 5 25.16 -20.37 -5.84
N LEU A 6 25.94 -19.29 -5.82
CA LEU A 6 25.71 -18.13 -4.97
C LEU A 6 24.39 -17.41 -5.30
N LEU A 7 24.14 -17.16 -6.58
CA LEU A 7 22.90 -16.51 -7.03
C LEU A 7 21.67 -17.38 -6.74
N ALA A 8 21.75 -18.69 -6.96
CA ALA A 8 20.67 -19.62 -6.65
C ALA A 8 20.33 -19.62 -5.14
N GLY A 9 21.33 -19.42 -4.27
CA GLY A 9 21.13 -19.28 -2.83
C GLY A 9 20.52 -17.95 -2.40
N LEU A 10 21.02 -16.84 -2.96
CA LEU A 10 20.69 -15.48 -2.52
C LEU A 10 19.38 -14.94 -3.09
N VAL A 11 19.08 -15.23 -4.36
CA VAL A 11 17.90 -14.68 -5.05
C VAL A 11 16.59 -14.99 -4.31
N PRO A 12 16.33 -16.23 -3.85
CA PRO A 12 15.11 -16.53 -3.09
C PRO A 12 15.00 -15.74 -1.79
N VAL A 13 16.12 -15.57 -1.08
CA VAL A 13 16.14 -14.84 0.19
C VAL A 13 15.82 -13.36 -0.05
N PHE A 14 16.47 -12.73 -1.03
CA PHE A 14 16.15 -11.35 -1.41
C PHE A 14 14.71 -11.19 -1.91
N ALA A 15 14.21 -12.14 -2.69
CA ALA A 15 12.83 -12.15 -3.14
C ALA A 15 11.85 -12.21 -1.96
N ALA A 16 12.13 -13.03 -0.94
CA ALA A 16 11.29 -13.12 0.25
C ALA A 16 11.26 -11.80 1.05
N TYR A 17 12.43 -11.19 1.32
CA TYR A 17 12.49 -9.90 2.01
C TYR A 17 11.86 -8.77 1.20
N GLY A 18 12.08 -8.76 -0.12
CA GLY A 18 11.44 -7.81 -1.03
C GLY A 18 9.92 -7.94 -1.03
N ALA A 19 9.41 -9.17 -1.07
CA ALA A 19 7.98 -9.43 -0.98
C ALA A 19 7.38 -8.96 0.36
N VAL A 20 8.07 -9.22 1.48
CA VAL A 20 7.67 -8.70 2.79
C VAL A 20 7.65 -7.17 2.79
N PHE A 21 8.66 -6.51 2.22
CA PHE A 21 8.67 -5.05 2.12
C PHE A 21 7.48 -4.52 1.30
N VAL A 22 7.15 -5.15 0.18
CA VAL A 22 5.99 -4.75 -0.64
C VAL A 22 4.68 -4.95 0.13
N LEU A 23 4.50 -6.12 0.75
CA LEU A 23 3.25 -6.48 1.43
C LEU A 23 3.06 -5.78 2.78
N ALA A 24 4.10 -5.64 3.58
CA ALA A 24 4.02 -5.06 4.92
C ALA A 24 4.39 -3.57 4.92
N GLY A 25 5.29 -3.14 4.04
CA GLY A 25 5.74 -1.76 3.95
C GLY A 25 4.88 -0.91 3.04
N VAL A 26 4.64 -1.35 1.79
CA VAL A 26 3.98 -0.53 0.76
C VAL A 26 2.47 -0.69 0.77
N LEU A 27 1.96 -1.92 0.85
CA LEU A 27 0.53 -2.21 0.72
C LEU A 27 -0.35 -1.42 1.70
N PRO A 28 0.02 -1.18 2.98
CA PRO A 28 -0.81 -0.36 3.88
C PRO A 28 -1.08 1.06 3.37
N PHE A 29 -0.11 1.68 2.68
CA PHE A 29 -0.31 3.00 2.07
C PHE A 29 -1.25 2.95 0.87
N VAL A 30 -1.19 1.87 0.10
CA VAL A 30 -2.09 1.65 -1.05
C VAL A 30 -3.52 1.40 -0.56
N LEU A 31 -3.68 0.60 0.50
CA LEU A 31 -4.97 0.36 1.14
C LEU A 31 -5.56 1.65 1.76
N ALA A 32 -4.73 2.58 2.23
CA ALA A 32 -5.22 3.89 2.66
C ALA A 32 -5.92 4.67 1.52
N PHE A 33 -5.55 4.47 0.25
CA PHE A 33 -6.27 5.07 -0.88
C PHE A 33 -7.63 4.42 -1.15
N LEU A 34 -7.84 3.16 -0.76
CA LEU A 34 -9.19 2.56 -0.80
C LEU A 34 -10.13 3.29 0.15
N LEU A 35 -9.65 3.64 1.35
CA LEU A 35 -10.41 4.45 2.30
C LEU A 35 -10.72 5.83 1.71
N ASP A 36 -9.75 6.47 1.04
CA ASP A 36 -9.98 7.73 0.33
C ASP A 36 -11.05 7.60 -0.77
N GLY A 37 -11.07 6.48 -1.50
CA GLY A 37 -12.11 6.16 -2.49
C GLY A 37 -13.49 5.99 -1.86
N ALA A 38 -13.57 5.31 -0.71
CA ALA A 38 -14.82 5.16 0.04
C ALA A 38 -15.36 6.51 0.51
N VAL A 39 -14.50 7.39 1.02
CA VAL A 39 -14.87 8.77 1.39
C VAL A 39 -15.41 9.56 0.18
N GLN A 40 -14.81 9.39 -1.00
CA GLN A 40 -15.29 10.06 -2.22
C GLN A 40 -16.68 9.58 -2.67
N ILE A 41 -17.00 8.30 -2.49
CA ILE A 41 -18.33 7.75 -2.76
C ILE A 41 -19.37 8.35 -1.82
N LEU A 42 -19.06 8.42 -0.52
CA LEU A 42 -19.94 9.06 0.48
C LEU A 42 -20.21 10.54 0.17
N ARG A 43 -19.31 11.20 -0.57
CA ARG A 43 -19.45 12.59 -1.02
C ARG A 43 -20.11 12.74 -2.39
N GLY A 44 -20.56 11.65 -3.00
CA GLY A 44 -21.19 11.67 -4.32
C GLY A 44 -20.24 11.88 -5.50
N ASN A 45 -18.92 11.81 -5.28
CA ASN A 45 -17.91 12.08 -6.30
C ASN A 45 -17.57 10.87 -7.19
N GLY A 46 -18.36 9.80 -7.09
CA GLY A 46 -18.31 8.60 -7.93
C GLY A 46 -17.35 7.51 -7.47
N PHE A 47 -17.49 6.33 -8.10
CA PHE A 47 -16.80 5.08 -7.71
C PHE A 47 -15.42 4.88 -8.38
N LYS A 48 -15.04 5.77 -9.33
CA LYS A 48 -13.84 5.61 -10.17
C LYS A 48 -12.54 5.54 -9.34
N ALA A 49 -12.40 6.41 -8.34
CA ALA A 49 -11.24 6.45 -7.47
C ALA A 49 -11.12 5.16 -6.63
N LEU A 50 -12.24 4.62 -6.15
CA LEU A 50 -12.26 3.37 -5.39
C LEU A 50 -11.84 2.18 -6.27
N ILE A 51 -12.37 2.07 -7.50
CA ILE A 51 -11.99 0.99 -8.42
C ILE A 51 -10.50 1.05 -8.73
N ALA A 52 -9.97 2.23 -9.05
CA ALA A 52 -8.54 2.38 -9.35
C ALA A 52 -7.67 1.96 -8.16
N ALA A 53 -8.01 2.42 -6.95
CA ALA A 53 -7.30 2.04 -5.73
C ALA A 53 -7.43 0.53 -5.43
N LEU A 54 -8.59 -0.08 -5.72
CA LEU A 54 -8.82 -1.51 -5.54
C LEU A 54 -7.99 -2.35 -6.49
N VAL A 55 -8.02 -2.03 -7.78
CA VAL A 55 -7.22 -2.74 -8.79
C VAL A 55 -5.74 -2.65 -8.43
N LEU A 56 -5.25 -1.46 -8.08
CA LEU A 56 -3.86 -1.27 -7.67
C LEU A 56 -3.50 -2.09 -6.42
N SER A 57 -4.38 -2.09 -5.41
CA SER A 57 -4.18 -2.87 -4.18
C SER A 57 -4.11 -4.36 -4.47
N VAL A 58 -5.02 -4.88 -5.29
CA VAL A 58 -5.07 -6.30 -5.68
C VAL A 58 -3.82 -6.69 -6.45
N VAL A 59 -3.38 -5.87 -7.42
CA VAL A 59 -2.17 -6.15 -8.21
C VAL A 59 -0.93 -6.19 -7.30
N ILE A 60 -0.74 -5.21 -6.44
CA ILE A 60 0.42 -5.15 -5.53
C ILE A 60 0.39 -6.32 -4.54
N ALA A 61 -0.78 -6.62 -3.95
CA ALA A 61 -0.94 -7.74 -3.04
C ALA A 61 -0.69 -9.08 -3.74
N ALA A 62 -1.23 -9.28 -4.95
CA ALA A 62 -1.04 -10.50 -5.72
C ALA A 62 0.43 -10.70 -6.08
N VAL A 63 1.09 -9.69 -6.65
CA VAL A 63 2.51 -9.76 -7.02
C VAL A 63 3.37 -10.05 -5.79
N GLY A 64 3.18 -9.31 -4.70
CA GLY A 64 3.92 -9.54 -3.46
C GLY A 64 3.70 -10.95 -2.91
N TYR A 65 2.45 -11.43 -2.90
CA TYR A 65 2.10 -12.75 -2.41
C TYR A 65 2.71 -13.86 -3.27
N PHE A 66 2.60 -13.78 -4.59
CA PHE A 66 3.18 -14.80 -5.48
C PHE A 66 4.70 -14.87 -5.36
N VAL A 67 5.39 -13.73 -5.24
CA VAL A 67 6.84 -13.71 -5.01
C VAL A 67 7.17 -14.34 -3.65
N LEU A 68 6.40 -14.06 -2.60
CA LEU A 68 6.62 -14.64 -1.28
C LEU A 68 6.40 -16.16 -1.28
N VAL A 69 5.35 -16.65 -1.96
CA VAL A 69 5.05 -18.09 -2.10
C VAL A 69 6.17 -18.78 -2.88
N TYR A 70 6.58 -18.20 -4.01
CA TYR A 70 7.68 -18.73 -4.81
C TYR A 70 8.97 -18.84 -3.99
N ALA A 71 9.33 -17.77 -3.27
CA ALA A 71 10.54 -17.73 -2.47
C ALA A 71 10.49 -18.71 -1.29
N SER A 72 9.34 -18.83 -0.62
CA SER A 72 9.16 -19.75 0.51
C SER A 72 9.20 -21.23 0.12
N ALA A 73 8.97 -21.55 -1.16
CA ALA A 73 9.11 -22.91 -1.67
C ALA A 73 10.58 -23.32 -1.90
N GLN A 74 11.55 -22.39 -1.78
CA GLN A 74 12.95 -22.66 -2.06
C GLN A 74 13.67 -23.24 -0.82
N PRO A 75 14.54 -24.27 -0.98
CA PRO A 75 15.26 -24.89 0.13
C PRO A 75 16.14 -23.94 0.95
N THR A 76 16.54 -22.82 0.36
CA THR A 76 17.40 -21.80 0.98
C THR A 76 16.63 -20.91 1.97
N VAL A 77 15.30 -20.87 1.90
CA VAL A 77 14.45 -20.17 2.87
C VAL A 77 14.13 -21.13 4.01
N THR A 78 15.03 -21.15 4.99
CA THR A 78 14.92 -22.03 6.17
C THR A 78 13.88 -21.52 7.18
N ALA A 79 13.55 -22.34 8.18
CA ALA A 79 12.71 -21.92 9.30
C ALA A 79 13.28 -20.71 10.08
N GLY A 80 14.61 -20.60 10.15
CA GLY A 80 15.28 -19.42 10.72
C GLY A 80 14.98 -18.15 9.91
N THR A 81 15.11 -18.23 8.59
CA THR A 81 14.78 -17.14 7.66
C THR A 81 13.30 -16.75 7.76
N ALA A 82 12.38 -17.71 7.83
CA ALA A 82 10.95 -17.45 8.00
C ALA A 82 10.64 -16.69 9.30
N THR A 83 11.33 -17.03 10.39
CA THR A 83 11.20 -16.32 11.67
C THR A 83 11.68 -14.86 11.54
N SER A 84 12.82 -14.65 10.90
CA SER A 84 13.32 -13.29 10.63
C SER A 84 12.39 -12.49 9.71
N LEU A 85 11.83 -13.10 8.67
CA LEU A 85 10.85 -12.45 7.78
C LEU A 85 9.60 -12.01 8.54
N LYS A 86 9.09 -12.85 9.45
CA LYS A 86 7.95 -12.49 10.32
C LYS A 86 8.27 -11.29 11.21
N THR A 87 9.44 -11.28 11.83
CA THR A 87 9.89 -10.16 12.66
C THR A 87 10.00 -8.87 11.84
N VAL A 88 10.61 -8.94 10.65
CA VAL A 88 10.73 -7.80 9.74
C VAL A 88 9.35 -7.31 9.28
N ALA A 89 8.44 -8.22 8.94
CA ALA A 89 7.07 -7.87 8.59
C ALA A 89 6.35 -7.14 9.74
N MET A 90 6.51 -7.61 10.99
CA MET A 90 5.95 -6.96 12.17
C MET A 90 6.51 -5.55 12.35
N TYR A 91 7.82 -5.34 12.21
CA TYR A 91 8.40 -4.00 12.27
C TYR A 91 7.85 -3.09 11.18
N PHE A 92 7.76 -3.57 9.93
CA PHE A 92 7.18 -2.77 8.85
C PHE A 92 5.74 -2.40 9.15
N LEU A 93 4.88 -3.36 9.51
CA LEU A 93 3.48 -3.09 9.83
C LEU A 93 3.32 -2.12 11.00
N PHE A 94 4.17 -2.24 12.02
CA PHE A 94 4.14 -1.38 13.20
C PHE A 94 4.33 0.10 12.84
N PHE A 95 5.13 0.41 11.80
CA PHE A 95 5.34 1.79 11.35
C PHE A 95 4.47 2.18 10.15
N SER A 96 4.30 1.30 9.17
CA SER A 96 3.59 1.58 7.92
C SER A 96 2.10 1.78 8.16
N VAL A 97 1.48 1.01 9.06
CA VAL A 97 0.04 1.13 9.33
C VAL A 97 -0.29 2.48 9.98
N PRO A 98 0.36 2.92 11.08
CA PRO A 98 0.13 4.25 11.63
C PRO A 98 0.43 5.38 10.65
N LEU A 99 1.53 5.28 9.90
CA LEU A 99 1.88 6.29 8.90
C LEU A 99 0.85 6.37 7.76
N ALA A 100 0.36 5.23 7.28
CA ALA A 100 -0.69 5.17 6.27
C ALA A 100 -1.99 5.80 6.77
N LEU A 101 -2.35 5.56 8.04
CA LEU A 101 -3.51 6.19 8.68
C LEU A 101 -3.34 7.71 8.80
N ILE A 102 -2.17 8.20 9.24
CA ILE A 102 -1.88 9.64 9.31
C ILE A 102 -2.00 10.27 7.92
N ALA A 103 -1.44 9.64 6.89
CA ALA A 103 -1.52 10.10 5.52
C ALA A 103 -2.97 10.14 5.01
N PHE A 104 -3.77 9.12 5.30
CA PHE A 104 -5.20 9.07 5.00
C PHE A 104 -5.97 10.22 5.68
N ILE A 105 -5.75 10.44 6.98
CA ILE A 105 -6.40 11.51 7.73
C ILE A 105 -6.03 12.88 7.14
N ALA A 106 -4.75 13.11 6.85
CA ALA A 106 -4.28 14.36 6.25
C ALA A 106 -4.94 14.62 4.88
N ARG A 107 -5.06 13.60 4.03
CA ARG A 107 -5.74 13.69 2.73
C ARG A 107 -7.24 13.96 2.90
N THR A 108 -7.90 13.25 3.81
CA THR A 108 -9.33 13.44 4.11
C THR A 108 -9.61 14.87 4.59
N VAL A 109 -8.83 15.39 5.54
CA VAL A 109 -8.98 16.77 6.03
C VAL A 109 -8.80 17.78 4.90
N LYS A 110 -7.79 17.60 4.04
CA LYS A 110 -7.59 18.46 2.86
C LYS A 110 -8.78 18.41 1.90
N LEU A 111 -9.31 17.22 1.64
CA LEU A 111 -10.47 17.01 0.76
C LEU A 111 -11.74 17.66 1.32
N VAL A 112 -11.96 17.62 2.64
CA VAL A 112 -13.09 18.30 3.29
C VAL A 112 -12.95 19.82 3.18
N ARG A 113 -11.76 20.36 3.49
CA ARG A 113 -11.48 21.81 3.40
C ARG A 113 -11.65 22.35 1.97
N ALA A 114 -11.21 21.60 0.97
CA ALA A 114 -11.41 21.96 -0.44
C ALA A 114 -12.90 22.00 -0.81
N GLY A 115 -13.72 21.09 -0.26
CA GLY A 115 -15.17 21.09 -0.45
C GLY A 115 -15.86 22.31 0.17
N SER A 116 -15.41 22.78 1.34
CA SER A 116 -15.98 23.97 1.98
C SER A 116 -15.69 25.28 1.26
N GLN A 117 -14.57 25.38 0.51
CA GLN A 117 -14.23 26.59 -0.25
C GLN A 117 -15.00 26.72 -1.58
N GLY A 118 -15.67 25.65 -2.04
CA GLY A 118 -16.53 25.70 -3.23
C GLY A 118 -17.89 26.35 -3.00
N VAL A 119 -18.32 26.54 -1.75
CA VAL A 119 -19.63 27.13 -1.40
C VAL A 119 -19.51 28.65 -1.13
N SER A 120 -18.30 29.17 -0.95
CA SER A 120 -18.01 30.59 -0.72
C SER A 120 -17.36 31.29 -1.92
N GLY A 121 -17.63 30.82 -3.14
CA GLY A 121 -17.40 31.62 -4.35
C GLY A 121 -18.38 32.80 -4.40
N PRO A 122 -17.93 34.03 -4.69
CA PRO A 122 -18.72 35.23 -4.45
C PRO A 122 -20.00 35.20 -5.27
N ALA A 123 -21.12 35.45 -4.58
CA ALA A 123 -22.36 35.85 -5.22
C ALA A 123 -22.03 36.96 -6.23
N ARG A 124 -22.17 36.67 -7.53
CA ARG A 124 -22.27 37.71 -8.54
C ARG A 124 -23.57 38.46 -8.27
N SER A 125 -23.51 39.44 -7.39
CA SER A 125 -24.41 40.57 -7.44
C SER A 125 -23.89 41.58 -8.45
N VAL A 126 -24.84 42.31 -9.03
CA VAL A 126 -24.68 43.57 -9.79
C VAL A 126 -24.43 43.43 -11.30
N GLY A 127 -25.54 43.37 -12.04
CA GLY A 127 -26.08 44.56 -12.70
C GLY A 127 -25.51 44.96 -14.05
N ARG A 128 -26.26 44.73 -15.12
CA ARG A 128 -27.09 45.72 -15.84
C ARG A 128 -27.91 45.01 -16.91
#